data_AF-A0A4Q4DT86-F1
#
_entry.id   AF-A0A4Q4DT86-F1
#
_cell.length_a   1.000
_cell.length_b   1.000
_cell.length_c   1.000
_cell.angle_alpha   90.00
_cell.angle_beta   90.00
_cell.angle_gamma   90.00
#
_symmetry.space_group_name_H-M   'P 1'
#
loop_
_entity.id
_entity.type
_entity.pdbx_description
1 polymer ?
#
loop_
_entity_poly.entity_id
_entity_poly.type
_entity_poly.pdbx_seq_one_letter_code
_entity_poly.pdbx_strand_id
1 'polypeptide(L)'
;MTLYRRWPDVRALVGDVMTREWVAVTLGAVPPDDGTRRTRPHLVDTLVAGLQALRDHPLLRKILDVDPELLLPYLFDRRGASQDRVLEFIEDALGRGHADGSIRADHPVRQARCLLLVLQSFVFSARTMIDDADPELTEAAFHGELRHLLERTLAP
;
A
#
# COMPACT_ATOMS: atom_id res chain seq x y z
N MET A 1 -3.97 14.02 -31.86
CA MET A 1 -5.17 13.27 -31.42
C MET A 1 -5.52 13.75 -30.03
N THR A 2 -6.72 14.30 -29.81
CA THR A 2 -7.08 15.04 -28.60
C THR A 2 -7.46 14.11 -27.44
N LEU A 3 -7.06 14.51 -26.22
CA LEU A 3 -7.21 13.80 -24.94
C LEU A 3 -8.59 13.14 -24.71
N TYR A 4 -9.67 13.75 -25.22
CA TYR A 4 -11.07 13.36 -25.01
C TYR A 4 -11.50 12.03 -25.64
N ARG A 5 -10.74 11.46 -26.58
CA ARG A 5 -11.15 10.20 -27.24
C ARG A 5 -10.85 8.96 -26.39
N ARG A 6 -10.00 9.08 -25.37
CA ARG A 6 -9.57 7.96 -24.52
C ARG A 6 -10.08 8.05 -23.08
N TRP A 7 -10.41 9.25 -22.60
CA TRP A 7 -11.02 9.45 -21.29
C TRP A 7 -12.25 10.36 -21.42
N PRO A 8 -13.43 9.90 -21.00
CA PRO A 8 -14.67 10.66 -21.11
C PRO A 8 -14.70 11.90 -20.21
N ASP A 9 -13.89 11.91 -19.15
CA ASP A 9 -13.72 13.05 -18.25
C ASP A 9 -12.32 13.08 -17.60
N VAL A 10 -11.99 14.17 -16.91
CA VAL A 10 -10.71 14.37 -16.20
C VAL A 10 -10.54 13.33 -15.09
N ARG A 11 -11.63 12.85 -14.48
CA ARG A 11 -11.58 11.85 -13.40
C ARG A 11 -11.12 10.49 -13.92
N ALA A 12 -11.58 10.09 -15.11
CA ALA A 12 -11.16 8.88 -15.78
C ALA A 12 -9.69 8.95 -16.21
N LEU A 13 -9.23 10.11 -16.70
CA LEU A 13 -7.81 10.35 -17.04
C LEU A 13 -6.92 10.27 -15.79
N VAL A 14 -7.31 10.97 -14.73
CA VAL A 14 -6.60 10.96 -13.45
C VAL A 14 -6.56 9.54 -12.91
N GLY A 15 -7.67 8.80 -12.89
CA GLY A 15 -7.71 7.41 -12.43
C GLY A 15 -6.76 6.46 -13.18
N ASP A 16 -6.63 6.60 -14.50
CA ASP A 16 -5.79 5.72 -15.32
C ASP A 16 -4.29 6.07 -15.19
N VAL A 17 -3.95 7.37 -15.11
CA VAL A 17 -2.57 7.84 -14.85
C VAL A 17 -2.12 7.43 -13.45
N MET A 18 -3.00 7.66 -12.47
CA MET A 18 -2.80 7.28 -11.08
C MET A 18 -2.54 5.78 -10.94
N THR A 19 -3.29 4.96 -11.69
CA THR A 19 -3.15 3.52 -11.59
C THR A 19 -1.73 3.05 -11.88
N ARG A 20 -1.13 3.57 -12.96
CA ARG A 20 0.22 3.22 -13.39
C ARG A 20 1.27 3.78 -12.43
N GLU A 21 1.10 5.03 -12.03
CA GLU A 21 2.03 5.72 -11.13
C GLU A 21 2.09 5.04 -9.76
N TRP A 22 0.94 4.69 -9.17
CA TRP A 22 0.91 4.04 -7.86
C TRP A 22 1.54 2.66 -7.85
N VAL A 23 1.28 1.87 -8.88
CA VAL A 23 1.90 0.54 -8.98
C VAL A 23 3.42 0.68 -9.12
N ALA A 24 3.89 1.62 -9.94
CA ALA A 24 5.31 1.87 -10.12
C ALA A 24 5.99 2.37 -8.82
N VAL A 25 5.35 3.25 -8.06
CA VAL A 25 5.90 3.77 -6.81
C VAL A 25 5.91 2.69 -5.73
N THR A 26 4.78 1.99 -5.53
CA THR A 26 4.65 1.00 -4.46
C THR A 26 5.47 -0.26 -4.72
N LEU A 27 5.48 -0.77 -5.95
CA LEU A 27 6.26 -1.97 -6.31
C LEU A 27 7.70 -1.63 -6.75
N GLY A 28 8.00 -0.37 -7.09
CA GLY A 28 9.37 0.07 -7.37
C GLY A 28 10.21 0.25 -6.10
N ALA A 29 9.56 0.39 -4.94
CA ALA A 29 10.21 0.47 -3.63
C ALA A 29 10.58 -0.90 -3.03
N VAL A 30 10.38 -1.99 -3.78
CA VAL A 30 10.71 -3.35 -3.35
C VAL A 30 12.22 -3.45 -3.09
N PRO A 31 12.66 -3.77 -1.86
CA PRO A 31 14.07 -4.02 -1.58
C PRO A 31 14.59 -5.17 -2.46
N PRO A 32 15.88 -5.20 -2.85
CA PRO A 32 16.42 -6.32 -3.60
C PRO A 32 16.19 -7.63 -2.86
N ASP A 33 15.58 -8.61 -3.54
CA ASP A 33 15.51 -9.97 -3.02
C ASP A 33 16.81 -10.70 -3.40
N ASP A 34 17.62 -10.99 -2.38
CA ASP A 34 18.86 -11.74 -2.53
C ASP A 34 18.62 -13.26 -2.53
N GLY A 35 17.36 -13.71 -2.41
CA GLY A 35 16.95 -15.11 -2.46
C GLY A 35 17.33 -15.91 -1.21
N THR A 36 18.00 -15.28 -0.23
CA THR A 36 18.42 -15.93 1.02
C THR A 36 17.46 -15.65 2.18
N ARG A 37 16.67 -14.57 2.07
CA ARG A 37 15.74 -14.16 3.12
C ARG A 37 14.43 -14.94 3.06
N ARG A 38 13.87 -15.22 4.23
CA ARG A 38 12.54 -15.81 4.39
C ARG A 38 11.47 -14.84 3.83
N THR A 39 10.38 -15.38 3.32
CA THR A 39 9.37 -14.57 2.63
C THR A 39 8.74 -13.51 3.53
N ARG A 40 8.45 -13.82 4.80
CA ARG A 40 7.80 -12.86 5.73
C ARG A 40 8.59 -11.56 5.93
N PRO A 41 9.85 -11.55 6.41
CA PRO A 41 10.60 -10.30 6.59
C PRO A 41 10.69 -9.47 5.30
N HIS A 42 10.91 -10.12 4.16
CA HIS A 42 10.99 -9.45 2.87
C HIS A 42 9.66 -8.80 2.47
N LEU A 43 8.53 -9.50 2.68
CA LEU A 43 7.20 -8.94 2.45
C LEU A 43 6.93 -7.73 3.36
N VAL A 44 7.26 -7.82 4.65
CA VAL A 44 7.08 -6.70 5.59
C VAL A 44 7.90 -5.49 5.16
N ASP A 45 9.17 -5.68 4.82
CA ASP A 45 10.04 -4.60 4.32
C ASP A 45 9.46 -3.96 3.06
N THR A 46 8.99 -4.77 2.13
CA THR A 46 8.39 -4.31 0.88
C THR A 46 7.13 -3.48 1.11
N LEU A 47 6.24 -3.93 2.00
CA LEU A 47 4.99 -3.23 2.28
C LEU A 47 5.23 -1.89 2.99
N VAL A 48 6.18 -1.84 3.93
CA VAL A 48 6.55 -0.59 4.63
C VAL A 48 7.24 0.38 3.67
N ALA A 49 8.18 -0.10 2.85
CA ALA A 49 8.87 0.74 1.85
C ALA A 49 7.90 1.28 0.79
N GLY A 50 7.00 0.42 0.28
CA GLY A 50 5.96 0.81 -0.66
C GLY A 50 4.99 1.84 -0.09
N LEU A 51 4.62 1.72 1.19
CA LEU A 51 3.80 2.71 1.90
C LEU A 51 4.53 4.05 2.05
N GLN A 52 5.80 4.03 2.45
CA GLN A 52 6.62 5.23 2.60
C GLN A 52 6.76 5.96 1.26
N ALA A 53 7.14 5.24 0.21
CA ALA A 53 7.25 5.79 -1.14
C ALA A 53 5.92 6.40 -1.63
N LEU A 54 4.80 5.73 -1.33
CA LEU A 54 3.47 6.20 -1.68
C LEU A 54 3.10 7.50 -0.96
N ARG A 55 3.36 7.58 0.35
CA ARG A 55 3.12 8.78 1.18
C ARG A 55 4.04 9.95 0.80
N ASP A 56 5.24 9.65 0.35
CA ASP A 56 6.20 10.65 -0.10
C ASP A 56 5.91 11.17 -1.51
N HIS A 57 5.01 10.51 -2.23
CA HIS A 57 4.72 10.85 -3.61
C HIS A 57 4.02 12.22 -3.74
N PRO A 58 4.56 13.17 -4.55
CA PRO A 58 4.00 14.51 -4.68
C PRO A 58 2.54 14.54 -5.15
N LEU A 59 2.16 13.60 -6.03
CA LEU A 59 0.78 13.51 -6.51
C LEU A 59 -0.19 13.09 -5.40
N LEU A 60 0.24 12.23 -4.46
CA LEU A 60 -0.64 11.78 -3.37
C LEU A 60 -0.94 12.95 -2.46
N ARG A 61 0.14 13.63 -2.03
CA ARG A 61 0.07 14.81 -1.19
C ARG A 61 -0.81 15.87 -1.84
N LYS A 62 -0.62 16.13 -3.13
CA LYS A 62 -1.44 17.10 -3.87
C LYS A 62 -2.93 16.74 -3.89
N ILE A 63 -3.26 15.46 -4.04
CA ILE A 63 -4.65 14.99 -4.02
C ILE A 63 -5.25 15.14 -2.63
N LEU A 64 -4.54 14.69 -1.59
CA LEU A 64 -4.99 14.81 -0.21
C LEU A 64 -5.20 16.27 0.21
N ASP A 65 -4.36 17.20 -0.28
CA ASP A 65 -4.45 18.61 0.07
C ASP A 65 -5.51 19.39 -0.74
N VAL A 66 -5.87 18.94 -1.95
CA VAL A 66 -6.70 19.73 -2.88
C VAL A 66 -8.03 19.08 -3.23
N ASP A 67 -8.05 17.77 -3.49
CA ASP A 67 -9.25 17.07 -3.96
C ASP A 67 -9.29 15.63 -3.41
N PRO A 68 -9.44 15.47 -2.08
CA PRO A 68 -9.48 14.15 -1.44
C PRO A 68 -10.71 13.33 -1.85
N GLU A 69 -11.76 13.98 -2.37
CA GLU A 69 -12.97 13.32 -2.84
C GLU A 69 -12.71 12.35 -3.99
N LEU A 70 -11.63 12.57 -4.76
CA LEU A 70 -11.16 11.64 -5.80
C LEU A 70 -10.85 10.23 -5.27
N LEU A 71 -10.55 10.10 -3.98
CA LEU A 71 -10.22 8.83 -3.34
C LEU A 71 -11.45 8.10 -2.78
N LEU A 72 -12.56 8.81 -2.49
CA LEU A 72 -13.73 8.24 -1.81
C LEU A 72 -14.29 6.96 -2.46
N PRO A 73 -14.41 6.85 -3.80
CA PRO A 73 -14.87 5.62 -4.42
C PRO A 73 -13.98 4.42 -4.08
N TYR A 74 -12.67 4.64 -3.92
CA TYR A 74 -11.68 3.61 -3.63
C TYR A 74 -11.56 3.27 -2.13
N LEU A 75 -12.13 4.11 -1.27
CA LEU A 75 -12.21 3.89 0.17
C LEU A 75 -13.50 3.16 0.57
N PHE A 76 -14.62 3.49 -0.07
CA PHE A 76 -15.95 3.12 0.43
C PHE A 76 -16.82 2.32 -0.54
N ASP A 77 -16.58 2.38 -1.85
CA ASP A 77 -17.51 1.82 -2.84
C ASP A 77 -16.91 0.61 -3.58
N ARG A 78 -15.70 0.76 -4.12
CA ARG A 78 -15.08 -0.25 -4.98
C ARG A 78 -13.56 -0.26 -4.89
N ARG A 79 -12.93 -1.34 -5.33
CA ARG A 79 -11.48 -1.36 -5.53
C ARG A 79 -11.07 -0.72 -6.85
N GLY A 80 -9.91 -0.08 -6.86
CA GLY A 80 -9.24 0.41 -8.05
C GLY A 80 -8.18 -0.57 -8.56
N ALA A 81 -7.75 -0.37 -9.81
CA ALA A 81 -6.77 -1.24 -10.45
C ALA A 81 -5.42 -1.30 -9.70
N SER A 82 -4.96 -0.22 -9.05
CA SER A 82 -3.76 -0.27 -8.21
C SER A 82 -3.93 -1.17 -6.99
N GLN A 83 -5.09 -1.11 -6.32
CA GLN A 83 -5.38 -1.99 -5.19
C GLN A 83 -5.42 -3.45 -5.64
N ASP A 84 -6.01 -3.73 -6.82
CA ASP A 84 -6.00 -5.07 -7.40
C ASP A 84 -4.58 -5.59 -7.66
N ARG A 85 -3.68 -4.77 -8.21
CA ARG A 85 -2.28 -5.16 -8.44
C ARG A 85 -1.47 -5.35 -7.16
N VAL A 86 -1.69 -4.52 -6.14
CA VAL A 86 -1.07 -4.72 -4.83
C VAL A 86 -1.58 -6.00 -4.18
N LEU A 87 -2.87 -6.33 -4.33
CA LEU A 87 -3.43 -7.59 -3.84
C LEU A 87 -2.82 -8.80 -4.56
N GLU A 88 -2.70 -8.78 -5.89
CA GLU A 88 -2.04 -9.84 -6.65
C GLU A 88 -0.61 -10.08 -6.15
N PHE A 89 0.16 -9.01 -5.92
CA PHE A 89 1.51 -9.08 -5.36
C PHE A 89 1.52 -9.71 -3.95
N ILE A 90 0.62 -9.25 -3.06
CA ILE A 90 0.55 -9.77 -1.68
C ILE A 90 0.14 -11.23 -1.69
N GLU A 91 -0.86 -11.63 -2.48
CA GLU A 91 -1.35 -13.00 -2.56
C GLU A 91 -0.25 -13.98 -3.00
N ASP A 92 0.55 -13.60 -3.99
CA ASP A 92 1.70 -14.37 -4.47
C ASP A 92 2.80 -14.53 -3.38
N ALA A 93 3.13 -13.44 -2.68
CA ALA A 93 4.05 -13.48 -1.55
C ALA A 93 3.52 -14.33 -0.38
N LEU A 94 2.23 -14.25 -0.08
CA LEU A 94 1.60 -15.09 0.94
C LEU A 94 1.70 -16.58 0.57
N GLY A 95 1.46 -16.94 -0.69
CA GLY A 95 1.61 -18.32 -1.16
C GLY A 95 3.02 -18.86 -0.93
N ARG A 96 4.05 -18.06 -1.27
CA ARG A 96 5.45 -18.41 -0.97
C ARG A 96 5.72 -18.53 0.53
N GLY A 97 5.20 -17.61 1.34
CA GLY A 97 5.38 -17.61 2.79
C GLY A 97 4.64 -18.75 3.50
N HIS A 98 3.51 -19.20 2.96
CA HIS A 98 2.82 -20.40 3.43
C HIS A 98 3.62 -21.65 3.09
N ALA A 99 4.16 -21.73 1.86
CA ALA A 99 4.94 -22.87 1.41
C ALA A 99 6.29 -22.99 2.15
N ASP A 100 6.96 -21.87 2.42
CA ASP A 100 8.22 -21.86 3.17
C ASP A 100 7.98 -21.95 4.69
N GLY A 101 6.76 -21.71 5.18
CA GLY A 101 6.39 -21.76 6.60
C GLY A 101 6.79 -20.51 7.40
N SER A 102 7.16 -19.41 6.75
CA SER A 102 7.47 -18.13 7.38
C SER A 102 6.23 -17.29 7.67
N ILE A 103 5.10 -17.58 7.02
CA ILE A 103 3.81 -16.91 7.21
C ILE A 103 2.77 -17.92 7.69
N ARG A 104 1.93 -17.54 8.67
CA ARG A 104 0.80 -18.37 9.12
C ARG A 104 -0.10 -18.76 7.96
N ALA A 105 -0.49 -20.04 7.93
CA ALA A 105 -1.46 -20.55 6.97
C ALA A 105 -2.86 -19.95 7.21
N ASP A 106 -3.46 -19.41 6.16
CA ASP A 106 -4.82 -18.85 6.15
C ASP A 106 -5.34 -18.82 4.70
N HIS A 107 -6.56 -18.35 4.49
CA HIS A 107 -7.06 -18.06 3.16
C HIS A 107 -6.29 -16.88 2.54
N PRO A 108 -5.50 -17.07 1.46
CA PRO A 108 -4.56 -16.07 0.95
C PRO A 108 -5.24 -14.77 0.54
N VAL A 109 -6.36 -14.84 -0.19
CA VAL A 109 -7.14 -13.65 -0.59
C VAL A 109 -7.65 -12.84 0.61
N ARG A 110 -8.10 -13.50 1.69
CA ARG A 110 -8.58 -12.82 2.89
C ARG A 110 -7.43 -12.14 3.61
N GLN A 111 -6.32 -12.87 3.78
CA GLN A 111 -5.12 -12.34 4.42
C GLN A 111 -4.56 -11.15 3.64
N ALA A 112 -4.50 -11.21 2.31
CA ALA A 112 -4.07 -10.10 1.45
C ALA A 112 -4.98 -8.88 1.58
N ARG A 113 -6.30 -9.06 1.56
CA ARG A 113 -7.26 -7.96 1.75
C ARG A 113 -7.16 -7.32 3.12
N CYS A 114 -6.96 -8.11 4.18
CA CYS A 114 -6.71 -7.58 5.52
C CYS A 114 -5.41 -6.75 5.56
N LEU A 115 -4.33 -7.22 4.94
CA LEU A 115 -3.09 -6.45 4.84
C LEU A 115 -3.30 -5.13 4.09
N LEU A 116 -4.01 -5.14 2.96
CA LEU A 116 -4.33 -3.93 2.21
C LEU A 116 -5.13 -2.93 3.06
N LEU A 117 -6.14 -3.39 3.80
CA LEU A 117 -6.93 -2.52 4.68
C LEU A 117 -6.07 -1.84 5.75
N VAL A 118 -5.15 -2.58 6.37
CA VAL A 118 -4.20 -2.03 7.34
C VAL A 118 -3.28 -1.01 6.66
N LEU A 119 -2.63 -1.35 5.55
CA LEU A 119 -1.75 -0.41 4.85
C LEU A 119 -2.48 0.86 4.46
N GLN A 120 -3.70 0.72 3.94
CA GLN A 120 -4.52 1.83 3.50
C GLN A 120 -4.85 2.82 4.63
N SER A 121 -5.10 2.33 5.86
CA SER A 121 -5.34 3.22 6.99
C SER A 121 -4.11 4.05 7.34
N PHE A 122 -2.91 3.48 7.21
CA PHE A 122 -1.65 4.22 7.41
C PHE A 122 -1.34 5.19 6.27
N VAL A 123 -1.67 4.84 5.02
CA VAL A 123 -1.48 5.74 3.87
C VAL A 123 -2.35 7.00 3.99
N PHE A 124 -3.64 6.83 4.28
CA PHE A 124 -4.60 7.94 4.18
C PHE A 124 -4.89 8.63 5.51
N SER A 125 -4.74 7.95 6.64
CA SER A 125 -5.15 8.50 7.94
C SER A 125 -4.00 8.83 8.89
N ALA A 126 -2.76 8.41 8.62
CA ALA A 126 -1.64 8.62 9.56
C ALA A 126 -1.39 10.09 9.92
N ARG A 127 -1.61 11.04 8.98
CA ARG A 127 -1.47 12.49 9.25
C ARG A 127 -2.37 12.99 10.37
N THR A 128 -3.50 12.32 10.63
CA THR A 128 -4.42 12.69 11.72
C THR A 128 -3.97 12.19 13.09
N MET A 129 -2.97 11.30 13.13
CA MET A 129 -2.49 10.62 14.35
C MET A 129 -1.13 11.14 14.82
N ILE A 130 -0.45 11.97 14.03
CA ILE A 130 0.84 12.59 14.39
C ILE A 130 0.63 13.88 15.17
N ASP A 131 1.57 14.21 16.06
CA ASP A 131 1.55 15.43 16.87
C ASP A 131 2.97 16.03 16.96
N ASP A 132 3.14 17.27 16.48
CA ASP A 132 4.42 17.96 16.51
C ASP A 132 4.90 18.29 17.94
N ALA A 133 3.99 18.29 18.92
CA ALA A 133 4.31 18.53 20.34
C ALA A 133 4.81 17.27 21.06
N ASP A 134 4.58 16.08 20.52
CA ASP A 134 4.97 14.80 21.11
C ASP A 134 6.02 14.09 20.24
N PRO A 135 7.28 13.95 20.71
CA PRO A 135 8.34 13.31 19.93
C PRO A 135 8.10 11.81 19.68
N GLU A 136 7.15 11.18 20.36
CA GLU A 136 6.77 9.78 20.13
C GLU A 136 5.67 9.63 19.08
N LEU A 137 4.91 10.69 18.76
CA LEU A 137 3.82 10.68 17.76
C LEU A 137 4.31 11.13 16.38
N THR A 138 5.44 10.58 15.93
CA THR A 138 6.04 10.90 14.62
C THR A 138 5.66 9.89 13.54
N GLU A 139 5.75 10.30 12.28
CA GLU A 139 5.56 9.40 11.14
C GLU A 139 6.47 8.17 11.19
N ALA A 140 7.73 8.34 11.61
CA ALA A 140 8.68 7.24 11.78
C ALA A 140 8.25 6.25 12.87
N ALA A 141 7.71 6.74 14.00
CA ALA A 141 7.20 5.89 15.06
C ALA A 141 6.01 5.04 14.58
N PHE A 142 5.05 5.64 13.87
CA PHE A 142 3.93 4.89 13.28
C PHE A 142 4.37 3.89 12.21
N HIS A 143 5.43 4.16 11.45
CA HIS A 143 6.01 3.16 10.53
C HIS A 143 6.63 1.98 11.29
N GLY A 144 7.25 2.23 12.46
CA GLY A 144 7.72 1.18 13.37
C GLY A 144 6.58 0.30 13.88
N GLU A 145 5.47 0.91 14.31
CA GLU A 145 4.28 0.18 14.76
C GLU A 145 3.60 -0.60 13.64
N LEU A 146 3.50 -0.03 12.44
CA LEU A 146 3.00 -0.76 11.26
C LEU A 146 3.84 -2.02 11.02
N ARG A 147 5.17 -1.91 11.05
CA ARG A 147 6.07 -3.06 10.90
C ARG A 147 5.80 -4.11 11.97
N HIS A 148 5.66 -3.70 13.23
CA HIS A 148 5.33 -4.61 14.32
C HIS A 148 4.01 -5.35 14.08
N LEU A 149 2.95 -4.62 13.70
CA LEU A 149 1.64 -5.18 13.38
C LEU A 149 1.72 -6.20 12.24
N LEU A 150 2.44 -5.90 11.17
CA LEU A 150 2.60 -6.79 10.03
C LEU A 150 3.36 -8.07 10.41
N GLU A 151 4.48 -7.94 11.13
CA GLU A 151 5.28 -9.08 11.61
C GLU A 151 4.45 -10.02 12.49
N ARG A 152 3.68 -9.46 13.43
CA ARG A 152 2.82 -10.22 14.35
C ARG A 152 1.63 -10.85 13.64
N THR A 153 1.01 -10.13 12.71
CA THR A 153 -0.14 -10.63 11.95
C THR A 153 0.27 -11.74 10.98
N LEU A 154 1.51 -11.76 10.50
CA LEU A 154 2.00 -12.76 9.56
C LEU A 154 2.72 -13.93 10.25
N ALA A 155 3.16 -13.78 11.50
CA ALA A 155 3.84 -14.84 12.24
C ALA A 155 3.03 -16.16 12.25
N PRO A 156 3.66 -17.33 12.03
CA PRO A 156 3.05 -18.65 12.18
C PRO A 156 2.42 -18.89 13.55
#